data_AF-E3RTZ0-F1
#
_entry.id   AF-E3RTZ0-F1
#
_cell.length_a   1.000
_cell.length_b   1.000
_cell.length_c   1.000
_cell.angle_alpha   90.00
_cell.angle_beta   90.00
_cell.angle_gamma   90.00
#
_symmetry.space_group_name_H-M   'P 1'
#
loop_
_entity.id
_entity.type
_entity.pdbx_description
1 polymer ?
#
loop_
_entity_poly.entity_id
_entity_poly.type
_entity_poly.pdbx_seq_one_letter_code
_entity_poly.pdbx_strand_id
1 'polypeptide(L)'
;MSLAAGLMMNIDSPLTTGSLSPRRTSSSRFVEQRRPVMEDGESLFYAYALRSDDPSSPPYILTFASAAVCSQWWTLLQTEYPSSSRPSPQFFVVKTEDMELIQDDAKFFHLRDKWFYTSQVSPTCPFIVLPLQHSTGIPAIAPPQPAEEKANSSALDSLAESLARLAKIVESNAEHVRALSVAQSTGLQAMQEINESNSIQIKAISESQTKLQALVDQNASHYIALSNKSFQSQEKSRQAQEQTCKSQQQTQDILQTTVAQLQTLSRNQAELSQTCEGLLHSIENISSCVSQFTSNAISDTASSNSLCTTSFGPVGSPIRPGPRKLNRRVKGVWYEYDNMPAPSETARRRVDSGSMLTPPKSPTMYKHT
;
A
#
# COMPACT_ATOMS: atom_id res chain seq x y z
N MET A 1 -1.69 32.48 -17.29
CA MET A 1 -1.12 31.87 -18.52
C MET A 1 -0.22 30.72 -18.09
N SER A 2 -0.65 29.49 -18.39
CA SER A 2 0.09 28.20 -18.52
C SER A 2 1.02 27.71 -17.40
N LEU A 3 1.20 26.41 -17.12
CA LEU A 3 0.58 25.11 -17.45
C LEU A 3 1.39 24.11 -16.59
N ALA A 4 0.76 23.28 -15.76
CA ALA A 4 1.28 21.96 -15.33
C ALA A 4 0.23 21.26 -14.46
N ALA A 5 -0.73 20.64 -15.14
CA ALA A 5 -1.58 19.59 -14.59
C ALA A 5 -0.86 18.24 -14.75
N GLY A 6 -1.09 17.31 -13.82
CA GLY A 6 -0.87 15.88 -14.06
C GLY A 6 0.00 15.18 -13.01
N LEU A 7 -0.65 14.57 -12.03
CA LEU A 7 -0.46 13.17 -11.62
C LEU A 7 -1.41 12.87 -10.45
N MET A 8 -2.69 12.73 -10.78
CA MET A 8 -3.66 12.00 -9.96
C MET A 8 -3.72 10.59 -10.52
N MET A 9 -3.20 9.60 -9.80
CA MET A 9 -3.48 8.19 -10.06
C MET A 9 -4.55 7.77 -9.07
N ASN A 10 -5.78 7.69 -9.59
CA ASN A 10 -6.89 6.94 -9.03
C ASN A 10 -6.53 5.45 -8.99
N ILE A 11 -6.67 4.82 -7.83
CA ILE A 11 -6.85 3.38 -7.71
C ILE A 11 -7.99 3.11 -6.74
N ASP A 12 -9.21 3.36 -7.23
CA ASP A 12 -10.41 2.72 -6.71
C ASP A 12 -10.76 1.56 -7.64
N SER A 13 -10.72 0.32 -7.14
CA SER A 13 -11.97 -0.44 -7.01
C SER A 13 -11.83 -1.79 -6.29
N PRO A 14 -12.87 -2.21 -5.57
CA PRO A 14 -12.88 -3.36 -4.66
C PRO A 14 -13.41 -4.63 -5.33
N LEU A 15 -13.11 -5.81 -4.77
CA LEU A 15 -13.97 -6.97 -4.97
C LEU A 15 -14.46 -7.55 -3.63
N THR A 16 -15.77 -7.49 -3.52
CA THR A 16 -16.68 -7.97 -2.49
C THR A 16 -16.88 -9.48 -2.56
N THR A 17 -17.21 -10.03 -1.40
CA THR A 17 -17.78 -11.35 -1.13
C THR A 17 -19.20 -11.54 -1.71
N GLY A 18 -19.48 -12.74 -2.23
CA GLY A 18 -20.75 -13.45 -2.01
C GLY A 18 -21.86 -13.43 -3.10
N SER A 19 -22.39 -14.65 -3.36
CA SER A 19 -23.81 -14.99 -3.67
C SER A 19 -24.24 -15.31 -5.13
N LEU A 20 -24.46 -16.62 -5.36
CA LEU A 20 -25.62 -17.31 -6.00
C LEU A 20 -26.40 -16.65 -7.19
N SER A 21 -26.38 -17.35 -8.35
CA SER A 21 -27.46 -17.79 -9.32
C SER A 21 -28.80 -17.02 -9.47
N PRO A 22 -29.64 -17.13 -10.56
CA PRO A 22 -29.59 -17.89 -11.83
C PRO A 22 -30.00 -17.08 -13.12
N ARG A 23 -29.98 -17.76 -14.29
CA ARG A 23 -30.98 -17.68 -15.41
C ARG A 23 -30.62 -16.95 -16.74
N ARG A 24 -30.49 -17.79 -17.79
CA ARG A 24 -30.92 -17.72 -19.22
C ARG A 24 -30.80 -16.42 -20.04
N THR A 25 -30.13 -16.56 -21.20
CA THR A 25 -30.53 -16.12 -22.58
C THR A 25 -29.55 -16.78 -23.57
N SER A 26 -29.88 -17.79 -24.41
CA SER A 26 -30.58 -17.80 -25.71
C SER A 26 -29.91 -17.09 -26.90
N SER A 27 -29.72 -17.85 -28.00
CA SER A 27 -29.33 -17.50 -29.39
C SER A 27 -27.81 -17.60 -29.69
N SER A 28 -27.31 -18.20 -30.78
CA SER A 28 -27.89 -18.37 -32.12
C SER A 28 -27.45 -19.65 -32.86
N ARG A 29 -28.28 -20.00 -33.84
CA ARG A 29 -28.21 -21.10 -34.81
C ARG A 29 -26.89 -21.15 -35.61
N PHE A 30 -26.37 -22.36 -35.83
CA PHE A 30 -25.75 -22.76 -37.10
C PHE A 30 -26.18 -24.21 -37.44
N VAL A 31 -26.84 -24.31 -38.58
CA VAL A 31 -27.13 -25.50 -39.41
C VAL A 31 -25.85 -25.68 -40.27
N GLU A 32 -25.23 -26.82 -40.57
CA GLU A 32 -25.64 -28.18 -40.87
C GLU A 32 -24.35 -29.02 -40.98
N GLN A 33 -24.29 -30.24 -40.46
CA GLN A 33 -24.03 -31.42 -41.32
C GLN A 33 -24.23 -32.72 -40.54
N ARG A 34 -25.23 -33.46 -41.00
CA ARG A 34 -25.71 -34.73 -40.47
C ARG A 34 -24.88 -35.87 -41.06
N ARG A 35 -24.37 -36.76 -40.21
CA ARG A 35 -24.31 -38.21 -40.50
C ARG A 35 -24.84 -38.99 -39.29
N PRO A 36 -25.47 -40.15 -39.53
CA PRO A 36 -26.46 -40.72 -38.62
C PRO A 36 -25.89 -41.81 -37.71
N VAL A 37 -26.52 -41.93 -36.52
CA VAL A 37 -26.86 -43.17 -35.81
C VAL A 37 -25.71 -44.12 -35.45
N MET A 38 -25.29 -44.08 -34.18
CA MET A 38 -25.65 -45.11 -33.20
C MET A 38 -25.91 -44.41 -31.87
N GLU A 39 -27.16 -44.51 -31.42
CA GLU A 39 -27.64 -44.09 -30.09
C GLU A 39 -27.12 -45.12 -29.08
N ASP A 40 -25.84 -45.00 -28.76
CA ASP A 40 -25.13 -45.90 -27.86
C ASP A 40 -25.10 -45.23 -26.47
N GLY A 41 -26.14 -45.52 -25.69
CA GLY A 41 -26.24 -45.35 -24.24
C GLY A 41 -25.85 -43.99 -23.65
N GLU A 42 -26.83 -43.21 -23.22
CA GLU A 42 -26.69 -42.00 -22.37
C GLU A 42 -26.13 -42.29 -20.95
N SER A 43 -25.31 -43.33 -20.78
CA SER A 43 -24.69 -43.67 -19.51
C SER A 43 -23.45 -42.80 -19.31
N LEU A 44 -23.47 -41.95 -18.27
CA LEU A 44 -22.32 -41.18 -17.84
C LEU A 44 -21.14 -42.11 -17.55
N PHE A 45 -19.98 -41.78 -18.10
CA PHE A 45 -18.75 -42.52 -17.86
C PHE A 45 -17.86 -41.74 -16.90
N TYR A 46 -17.47 -42.38 -15.81
CA TYR A 46 -16.63 -41.78 -14.79
C TYR A 46 -15.24 -42.41 -14.78
N ALA A 47 -14.23 -41.57 -14.58
CA ALA A 47 -12.84 -41.99 -14.48
C ALA A 47 -12.06 -41.12 -13.50
N TYR A 48 -10.97 -41.67 -12.97
CA TYR A 48 -9.99 -40.92 -12.20
C TYR A 48 -8.85 -40.44 -13.09
N ALA A 49 -8.37 -39.23 -12.84
CA ALA A 49 -7.09 -38.76 -13.37
C ALA A 49 -6.13 -38.47 -12.22
N LEU A 50 -5.04 -39.23 -12.17
CA LEU A 50 -3.94 -39.06 -11.24
C LEU A 50 -2.97 -38.01 -11.77
N ARG A 51 -2.44 -37.20 -10.86
CA ARG A 51 -1.42 -36.20 -11.12
C ARG A 51 -0.07 -36.88 -11.17
N SER A 52 0.64 -36.82 -12.29
CA SER A 52 1.95 -37.47 -12.42
C SER A 52 3.06 -36.75 -11.64
N ASP A 53 2.91 -35.44 -11.46
CA ASP A 53 3.86 -34.54 -10.79
C ASP A 53 3.78 -34.62 -9.25
N ASP A 54 2.60 -34.91 -8.71
CA ASP A 54 2.40 -35.07 -7.28
C ASP A 54 1.48 -36.28 -6.98
N PRO A 55 2.06 -37.46 -6.71
CA PRO A 55 1.28 -38.65 -6.41
C PRO A 55 0.58 -38.59 -5.04
N SER A 56 0.93 -37.62 -4.19
CA SER A 56 0.31 -37.42 -2.88
C SER A 56 -0.96 -36.56 -2.94
N SER A 57 -1.17 -35.85 -4.06
CA SER A 57 -2.37 -35.07 -4.30
C SER A 57 -3.57 -35.94 -4.64
N PRO A 58 -4.80 -35.54 -4.22
CA PRO A 58 -5.99 -36.30 -4.53
C PRO A 58 -6.28 -36.31 -6.05
N PRO A 59 -6.79 -37.43 -6.60
CA PRO A 59 -7.08 -37.54 -8.03
C PRO A 59 -8.24 -36.63 -8.46
N TYR A 60 -8.18 -36.17 -9.70
CA TYR A 60 -9.34 -35.56 -10.35
C TYR A 60 -10.37 -36.62 -10.72
N ILE A 61 -11.64 -36.25 -10.69
CA ILE A 61 -12.72 -37.08 -11.21
C ILE A 61 -13.16 -36.51 -12.55
N LEU A 62 -12.94 -37.27 -13.60
CA LEU A 62 -13.40 -36.96 -14.95
C LEU A 62 -14.79 -37.56 -15.14
N THR A 63 -15.74 -36.72 -15.55
CA THR A 63 -17.09 -37.15 -15.91
C THR A 63 -17.30 -36.88 -17.39
N PHE A 64 -17.62 -37.93 -18.14
CA PHE A 64 -17.88 -37.87 -19.58
C PHE A 64 -19.34 -38.18 -19.86
N ALA A 65 -19.90 -37.54 -20.89
CA ALA A 65 -21.26 -37.80 -21.36
C ALA A 65 -21.46 -39.25 -21.83
N SER A 66 -20.40 -39.93 -22.29
CA SER A 66 -20.40 -41.35 -22.62
C SER A 66 -18.98 -41.95 -22.69
N ALA A 67 -18.87 -43.27 -22.73
CA ALA A 67 -17.60 -43.98 -22.91
C ALA A 67 -16.95 -43.69 -24.29
N ALA A 68 -17.75 -43.41 -25.32
CA ALA A 68 -17.26 -43.01 -26.63
C ALA A 68 -16.60 -41.62 -26.59
N VAL A 69 -17.19 -40.67 -25.85
CA VAL A 69 -16.61 -39.34 -25.62
C VAL A 69 -15.29 -39.45 -24.87
N CYS A 70 -15.23 -40.29 -23.83
CA CYS A 70 -14.00 -40.56 -23.09
C CYS A 70 -12.88 -41.10 -24.01
N SER A 71 -13.23 -42.01 -24.91
CA SER A 71 -12.28 -42.58 -25.86
C SER A 71 -11.77 -41.54 -26.87
N GLN A 72 -12.66 -40.70 -27.41
CA GLN A 72 -12.28 -39.58 -28.30
C GLN A 72 -11.38 -38.57 -27.59
N TRP A 73 -11.73 -38.19 -26.36
CA TRP A 73 -10.93 -37.30 -25.53
C TRP A 73 -9.53 -37.86 -25.30
N TRP A 74 -9.42 -39.15 -24.97
CA TRP A 74 -8.13 -39.82 -24.77
C TRP A 74 -7.26 -39.84 -26.05
N THR A 75 -7.85 -40.08 -27.22
CA THR A 75 -7.09 -40.07 -28.49
C THR A 75 -6.47 -38.70 -28.78
N LEU A 76 -7.20 -37.61 -28.51
CA LEU A 76 -6.67 -36.25 -28.63
C LEU A 76 -5.57 -35.99 -27.61
N LEU A 77 -5.82 -36.37 -26.35
CA LEU A 77 -4.86 -36.23 -25.27
C LEU A 77 -3.53 -36.92 -25.57
N GLN A 78 -3.59 -38.15 -26.10
CA GLN A 78 -2.39 -38.90 -26.46
C GLN A 78 -1.58 -38.25 -27.59
N THR A 79 -2.25 -37.51 -28.48
CA THR A 79 -1.61 -36.83 -29.61
C THR A 79 -0.90 -35.55 -29.17
N GLU A 80 -1.53 -34.76 -28.29
CA GLU A 80 -1.02 -33.46 -27.85
C GLU A 80 -0.11 -33.55 -26.61
N TYR A 81 -0.39 -34.52 -25.73
CA TYR A 81 0.28 -34.67 -24.43
C TYR A 81 0.86 -36.09 -24.30
N PRO A 82 1.98 -36.40 -24.97
CA PRO A 82 2.57 -37.75 -24.97
C PRO A 82 3.11 -38.20 -23.61
N SER A 83 3.19 -37.28 -22.64
CA SER A 83 3.54 -37.60 -21.25
C SER A 83 2.40 -38.30 -20.48
N SER A 84 1.19 -38.30 -21.03
CA SER A 84 0.01 -38.89 -20.38
C SER A 84 -0.04 -40.40 -20.61
N SER A 85 -0.48 -41.14 -19.60
CA SER A 85 -0.66 -42.60 -19.66
C SER A 85 -2.06 -43.01 -19.22
N ARG A 86 -2.55 -44.14 -19.75
CA ARG A 86 -3.88 -44.70 -19.39
C ARG A 86 -3.71 -46.13 -18.88
N PRO A 87 -3.51 -46.31 -17.56
CA PRO A 87 -3.39 -47.65 -16.97
C PRO A 87 -4.67 -48.50 -17.07
N SER A 88 -5.85 -47.88 -17.11
CA SER A 88 -7.14 -48.60 -17.15
C SER A 88 -8.23 -47.76 -17.84
N PRO A 89 -9.34 -48.36 -18.32
CA PRO A 89 -10.44 -47.60 -18.92
C PRO A 89 -10.93 -46.44 -18.06
N GLN A 90 -10.95 -46.61 -16.74
CA GLN A 90 -11.38 -45.60 -15.76
C GLN A 90 -10.21 -44.89 -15.05
N PHE A 91 -8.96 -45.09 -15.48
CA PHE A 91 -7.79 -44.46 -14.85
C PHE A 91 -6.85 -43.83 -15.87
N PHE A 92 -6.58 -42.56 -15.64
CA PHE A 92 -5.69 -41.72 -16.42
C PHE A 92 -4.58 -41.20 -15.52
N VAL A 93 -3.41 -40.97 -16.10
CA VAL A 93 -2.27 -40.31 -15.47
C VAL A 93 -1.90 -39.13 -16.36
N VAL A 94 -2.09 -37.92 -15.84
CA VAL A 94 -1.92 -36.66 -16.57
C VAL A 94 -1.15 -35.68 -15.68
N LYS A 95 -0.34 -34.80 -16.26
CA LYS A 95 0.31 -33.72 -15.50
C LYS A 95 -0.73 -32.68 -15.10
N THR A 96 -0.54 -32.06 -13.94
CA THR A 96 -1.42 -30.97 -13.46
C THR A 96 -1.52 -29.83 -14.46
N GLU A 97 -0.39 -29.38 -14.98
CA GLU A 97 -0.30 -28.28 -15.94
C GLU A 97 -1.06 -28.62 -17.22
N ASP A 98 -0.93 -29.86 -17.71
CA ASP A 98 -1.63 -30.33 -18.91
C ASP A 98 -3.15 -30.32 -18.69
N MET A 99 -3.65 -30.75 -17.53
CA MET A 99 -5.09 -30.76 -17.21
C MET A 99 -5.76 -29.38 -17.30
N GLU A 100 -5.08 -28.32 -16.86
CA GLU A 100 -5.58 -26.95 -16.96
C GLU A 100 -5.56 -26.47 -18.42
N LEU A 101 -4.50 -26.79 -19.17
CA LEU A 101 -4.37 -26.43 -20.58
C LEU A 101 -5.42 -27.12 -21.48
N ILE A 102 -5.76 -28.37 -21.20
CA ILE A 102 -6.75 -29.15 -21.98
C ILE A 102 -8.13 -28.50 -21.95
N GLN A 103 -8.50 -27.80 -20.88
CA GLN A 103 -9.81 -27.16 -20.76
C GLN A 103 -9.94 -25.94 -21.69
N ASP A 104 -8.83 -25.26 -21.98
CA ASP A 104 -8.80 -24.04 -22.79
C ASP A 104 -8.25 -24.24 -24.21
N ASP A 105 -7.77 -25.44 -24.54
CA ASP A 105 -7.28 -25.76 -25.89
C ASP A 105 -8.45 -25.85 -26.91
N ALA A 106 -8.28 -25.12 -28.02
CA ALA A 106 -9.21 -25.10 -29.15
C ALA A 106 -9.42 -26.49 -29.79
N LYS A 107 -8.45 -27.41 -29.68
CA LYS A 107 -8.58 -28.77 -30.22
C LYS A 107 -9.66 -29.58 -29.50
N PHE A 108 -9.86 -29.30 -28.21
CA PHE A 108 -10.87 -29.95 -27.37
C PHE A 108 -12.25 -29.25 -27.42
N PHE A 109 -12.39 -28.18 -28.20
CA PHE A 109 -13.62 -27.36 -28.24
C PHE A 109 -14.90 -28.17 -28.50
N HIS A 110 -14.83 -29.16 -29.41
CA HIS A 110 -15.97 -30.02 -29.75
C HIS A 110 -16.36 -31.02 -28.65
N LEU A 111 -15.48 -31.23 -27.66
CA LEU A 111 -15.71 -32.09 -26.50
C LEU A 111 -15.99 -31.28 -25.22
N ARG A 112 -15.72 -29.98 -25.19
CA ARG A 112 -15.79 -29.14 -23.98
C ARG A 112 -17.12 -29.25 -23.22
N ASP A 113 -18.24 -29.34 -23.93
CA ASP A 113 -19.57 -29.46 -23.31
C ASP A 113 -19.97 -30.92 -22.97
N LYS A 114 -19.10 -31.88 -23.26
CA LYS A 114 -19.34 -33.33 -23.12
C LYS A 114 -18.47 -33.99 -22.04
N TRP A 115 -17.58 -33.24 -21.41
CA TRP A 115 -16.82 -33.70 -20.27
C TRP A 115 -16.53 -32.54 -19.31
N PHE A 116 -16.34 -32.87 -18.05
CA PHE A 116 -15.83 -31.93 -17.05
C PHE A 116 -15.02 -32.70 -16.02
N TYR A 117 -14.19 -31.98 -15.25
CA TYR A 117 -13.45 -32.56 -14.14
C TYR A 117 -13.78 -31.85 -12.84
N THR A 118 -13.71 -32.59 -11.73
CA THR A 118 -13.79 -32.04 -10.38
C THR A 118 -12.51 -32.35 -9.63
N SER A 119 -11.99 -31.33 -8.94
CA SER A 119 -10.81 -31.46 -8.10
C SER A 119 -11.23 -31.67 -6.64
N GLN A 120 -10.70 -32.72 -6.00
CA GLN A 120 -10.97 -33.04 -4.60
C GLN A 120 -10.07 -32.25 -3.63
N VAL A 121 -9.77 -30.99 -3.93
CA VAL A 121 -8.86 -30.14 -3.14
C VAL A 121 -9.50 -29.67 -1.82
N SER A 122 -10.82 -29.77 -1.67
CA SER A 122 -11.49 -29.36 -0.44
C SER A 122 -11.46 -30.47 0.63
N PRO A 123 -10.95 -30.20 1.85
CA PRO A 123 -10.95 -31.16 2.97
C PRO A 123 -12.36 -31.51 3.49
N THR A 124 -13.40 -30.88 2.94
CA THR A 124 -14.81 -31.07 3.35
C THR A 124 -15.59 -32.02 2.43
N CYS A 125 -14.99 -32.52 1.33
CA CYS A 125 -15.67 -33.43 0.41
C CYS A 125 -15.30 -34.89 0.73
N PRO A 126 -16.27 -35.79 0.98
CA PRO A 126 -15.97 -37.20 1.22
C PRO A 126 -15.33 -37.83 -0.02
N PHE A 127 -14.42 -38.79 0.17
CA PHE A 127 -13.82 -39.57 -0.91
C PHE A 127 -14.91 -40.16 -1.81
N ILE A 128 -15.00 -39.71 -3.05
CA ILE A 128 -15.98 -40.22 -4.01
C ILE A 128 -15.43 -41.53 -4.58
N VAL A 129 -16.06 -42.64 -4.20
CA VAL A 129 -15.80 -43.96 -4.78
C VAL A 129 -16.66 -44.09 -6.04
N LEU A 130 -16.01 -44.16 -7.21
CA LEU A 130 -16.70 -44.35 -8.48
C LEU A 130 -17.22 -45.80 -8.59
N PRO A 131 -18.45 -46.00 -9.10
CA PRO A 131 -18.92 -47.35 -9.42
C PRO A 131 -18.02 -47.96 -10.49
N LEU A 132 -17.66 -49.24 -10.33
CA LEU A 132 -16.92 -50.00 -11.34
C LEU A 132 -17.77 -50.06 -12.61
N GLN A 133 -17.28 -49.45 -13.70
CA GLN A 133 -17.94 -49.48 -15.00
C GLN A 133 -17.09 -50.30 -15.97
N HIS A 134 -17.76 -51.09 -16.81
CA HIS A 134 -17.10 -51.72 -17.95
C HIS A 134 -16.63 -50.66 -18.97
N SER A 135 -15.79 -51.05 -19.93
CA SER A 135 -15.31 -50.16 -21.01
C SER A 135 -16.45 -49.55 -21.85
N THR A 136 -17.66 -50.10 -21.75
CA THR A 136 -18.90 -49.63 -22.37
C THR A 136 -19.71 -48.66 -21.49
N GLY A 137 -19.30 -48.41 -20.24
CA GLY A 137 -20.01 -47.53 -19.30
C GLY A 137 -21.16 -48.17 -18.52
N ILE A 138 -21.30 -49.50 -18.56
CA ILE A 138 -22.31 -50.26 -17.82
C ILE A 138 -21.74 -50.65 -16.43
N PRO A 139 -22.49 -50.46 -15.32
CA PRO A 139 -22.05 -50.85 -13.98
C PRO A 139 -21.79 -52.36 -13.87
N ALA A 140 -20.65 -52.76 -13.29
CA ALA A 140 -20.31 -54.15 -13.05
C ALA A 140 -21.04 -54.67 -11.79
N ILE A 141 -22.04 -55.54 -11.97
CA ILE A 141 -22.71 -56.25 -10.85
C ILE A 141 -21.93 -57.54 -10.55
N ALA A 142 -21.55 -57.75 -9.29
CA ALA A 142 -20.84 -58.95 -8.84
C ALA A 142 -21.77 -60.20 -8.88
N PRO A 143 -21.28 -61.39 -9.28
CA PRO A 143 -22.08 -62.62 -9.27
C PRO A 143 -22.21 -63.21 -7.84
N PRO A 144 -23.39 -63.74 -7.44
CA PRO A 144 -23.56 -64.49 -6.18
C PRO A 144 -22.97 -65.91 -6.27
N GLN A 145 -22.23 -66.34 -5.25
CA GLN A 145 -21.70 -67.71 -5.12
C GLN A 145 -22.76 -68.69 -4.58
N PRO A 146 -22.82 -69.96 -5.04
CA PRO A 146 -23.71 -70.98 -4.51
C PRO A 146 -23.07 -71.75 -3.34
N ALA A 147 -23.86 -72.01 -2.29
CA ALA A 147 -23.53 -72.89 -1.17
C ALA A 147 -24.05 -74.32 -1.43
N GLU A 148 -23.21 -75.33 -1.22
CA GLU A 148 -23.61 -76.75 -1.21
C GLU A 148 -23.59 -77.31 0.22
N GLU A 149 -24.73 -77.91 0.61
CA GLU A 149 -24.96 -78.63 1.86
C GLU A 149 -25.29 -80.10 1.52
N LYS A 150 -24.64 -81.07 2.19
CA LYS A 150 -25.19 -82.44 2.29
C LYS A 150 -24.64 -83.21 3.49
N ALA A 151 -25.55 -83.61 4.38
CA ALA A 151 -25.34 -84.42 5.57
C ALA A 151 -25.33 -85.94 5.28
N ASN A 152 -24.80 -86.77 6.19
CA ASN A 152 -25.41 -88.02 6.68
C ASN A 152 -24.63 -88.68 7.86
N SER A 153 -25.37 -88.96 8.95
CA SER A 153 -25.28 -90.11 9.90
C SER A 153 -24.03 -90.41 10.77
N SER A 154 -23.26 -89.41 11.21
CA SER A 154 -22.42 -89.47 12.44
C SER A 154 -22.98 -88.57 13.57
N ALA A 155 -24.30 -88.37 13.53
CA ALA A 155 -24.94 -87.11 13.88
C ALA A 155 -24.98 -86.75 15.38
N LEU A 156 -24.74 -87.66 16.33
CA LEU A 156 -24.78 -87.32 17.77
C LEU A 156 -23.40 -87.00 18.34
N ASP A 157 -22.38 -87.83 18.09
CA ASP A 157 -21.00 -87.51 18.48
C ASP A 157 -20.45 -86.34 17.66
N SER A 158 -20.77 -86.28 16.36
CA SER A 158 -20.49 -85.11 15.53
C SER A 158 -21.22 -83.86 16.01
N LEU A 159 -22.41 -83.99 16.61
CA LEU A 159 -23.14 -82.84 17.14
C LEU A 159 -22.53 -82.38 18.47
N ALA A 160 -22.19 -83.29 19.38
CA ALA A 160 -21.50 -82.97 20.63
C ALA A 160 -20.14 -82.31 20.35
N GLU A 161 -19.38 -82.83 19.38
CA GLU A 161 -18.13 -82.22 18.94
C GLU A 161 -18.35 -80.89 18.22
N SER A 162 -19.41 -80.75 17.42
CA SER A 162 -19.78 -79.47 16.80
C SER A 162 -20.19 -78.42 17.83
N LEU A 163 -20.89 -78.81 18.91
CA LEU A 163 -21.30 -77.93 20.00
C LEU A 163 -20.09 -77.52 20.84
N ALA A 164 -19.14 -78.44 21.09
CA ALA A 164 -17.88 -78.10 21.74
C ALA A 164 -17.03 -77.14 20.88
N ARG A 165 -16.98 -77.35 19.56
CA ARG A 165 -16.34 -76.41 18.63
C ARG A 165 -17.07 -75.07 18.59
N LEU A 166 -18.40 -75.06 18.61
CA LEU A 166 -19.21 -73.84 18.67
C LEU A 166 -18.96 -73.08 19.97
N ALA A 167 -18.94 -73.76 21.13
CA ALA A 167 -18.63 -73.14 22.42
C ALA A 167 -17.25 -72.47 22.39
N LYS A 168 -16.24 -73.15 21.83
CA LYS A 168 -14.89 -72.59 21.65
C LYS A 168 -14.85 -71.41 20.67
N ILE A 169 -15.61 -71.47 19.58
CA ILE A 169 -15.74 -70.36 18.62
C ILE A 169 -16.45 -69.16 19.27
N VAL A 170 -17.48 -69.41 20.08
CA VAL A 170 -18.21 -68.36 20.81
C VAL A 170 -17.31 -67.70 21.85
N GLU A 171 -16.50 -68.47 22.58
CA GLU A 171 -15.53 -67.94 23.53
C GLU A 171 -14.43 -67.14 22.84
N SER A 172 -13.90 -67.66 21.72
CA SER A 172 -12.94 -66.93 20.88
C SER A 172 -13.54 -65.64 20.27
N ASN A 173 -14.80 -65.67 19.84
CA ASN A 173 -15.50 -64.48 19.38
C ASN A 173 -15.75 -63.49 20.51
N ALA A 174 -16.05 -63.94 21.72
CA ALA A 174 -16.22 -63.07 22.89
C ALA A 174 -14.89 -62.37 23.25
N GLU A 175 -13.77 -63.09 23.18
CA GLU A 175 -12.42 -62.52 23.32
C GLU A 175 -12.11 -61.52 22.20
N HIS A 176 -12.43 -61.87 20.95
CA HIS A 176 -12.22 -60.99 19.79
C HIS A 176 -13.05 -59.70 19.92
N VAL A 177 -14.32 -59.79 20.30
CA VAL A 177 -15.18 -58.62 20.54
C VAL A 177 -14.62 -57.77 21.68
N ARG A 178 -14.13 -58.40 22.76
CA ARG A 178 -13.50 -57.66 23.86
C ARG A 178 -12.22 -56.96 23.42
N ALA A 179 -11.37 -57.62 22.65
CA ALA A 179 -10.15 -57.04 22.08
C ALA A 179 -10.46 -55.89 21.13
N LEU A 180 -11.44 -56.05 20.23
CA LEU A 180 -11.92 -54.97 19.35
C LEU A 180 -12.48 -53.80 20.16
N SER A 181 -13.24 -54.05 21.22
CA SER A 181 -13.81 -53.00 22.06
C SER A 181 -12.73 -52.21 22.81
N VAL A 182 -11.67 -52.88 23.29
CA VAL A 182 -10.50 -52.21 23.90
C VAL A 182 -9.68 -51.45 22.86
N ALA A 183 -9.50 -52.00 21.65
CA ALA A 183 -8.80 -51.31 20.56
C ALA A 183 -9.58 -50.07 20.09
N GLN A 184 -10.90 -50.16 20.02
CA GLN A 184 -11.77 -49.02 19.65
C GLN A 184 -11.77 -47.95 20.74
N SER A 185 -11.81 -48.33 22.02
CA SER A 185 -11.78 -47.36 23.12
C SER A 185 -10.43 -46.65 23.23
N THR A 186 -9.32 -47.38 23.05
CA THR A 186 -7.97 -46.77 23.00
C THR A 186 -7.78 -45.90 21.76
N GLY A 187 -8.32 -46.30 20.60
CA GLY A 187 -8.34 -45.46 19.39
C GLY A 187 -9.10 -44.16 19.58
N LEU A 188 -10.28 -44.20 20.22
CA LEU A 188 -11.07 -43.02 20.55
C LEU A 188 -10.34 -42.09 21.53
N GLN A 189 -9.71 -42.66 22.56
CA GLN A 189 -8.91 -41.89 23.53
C GLN A 189 -7.74 -41.18 22.84
N ALA A 190 -6.99 -41.88 21.99
CA ALA A 190 -5.90 -41.27 21.22
C ALA A 190 -6.41 -40.15 20.30
N MET A 191 -7.58 -40.35 19.66
CA MET A 191 -8.20 -39.32 18.82
C MET A 191 -8.62 -38.09 19.63
N GLN A 192 -9.10 -38.28 20.86
CA GLN A 192 -9.41 -37.17 21.76
C GLN A 192 -8.15 -36.40 22.17
N GLU A 193 -7.07 -37.09 22.54
CA GLU A 193 -5.79 -36.45 22.89
C GLU A 193 -5.20 -35.67 21.71
N ILE A 194 -5.29 -36.22 20.50
CA ILE A 194 -4.90 -35.51 19.27
C ILE A 194 -5.74 -34.25 19.08
N ASN A 195 -7.05 -34.32 19.30
CA ASN A 195 -7.93 -33.17 19.14
C ASN A 195 -7.65 -32.08 20.20
N GLU A 196 -7.42 -32.47 21.45
CA GLU A 196 -7.00 -31.55 22.52
C GLU A 196 -5.65 -30.89 22.19
N SER A 197 -4.67 -31.67 21.74
CA SER A 197 -3.37 -31.16 21.30
C SER A 197 -3.50 -30.17 20.14
N ASN A 198 -4.29 -30.51 19.11
CA ASN A 198 -4.55 -29.64 17.97
C ASN A 198 -5.24 -28.35 18.39
N SER A 199 -6.20 -28.42 19.32
CA SER A 199 -6.89 -27.24 19.86
C SER A 199 -5.92 -26.29 20.57
N ILE A 200 -4.99 -26.82 21.39
CA ILE A 200 -3.94 -26.03 22.05
C ILE A 200 -3.02 -25.37 21.01
N GLN A 201 -2.60 -26.12 19.98
CA GLN A 201 -1.75 -25.59 18.92
C GLN A 201 -2.45 -24.47 18.13
N ILE A 202 -3.71 -24.65 17.75
CA ILE A 202 -4.51 -23.63 17.06
C ILE A 202 -4.62 -22.37 17.92
N LYS A 203 -4.85 -22.52 19.23
CA LYS A 203 -4.90 -21.37 20.15
C LYS A 203 -3.55 -20.63 20.22
N ALA A 204 -2.44 -21.36 20.34
CA ALA A 204 -1.11 -20.76 20.34
C ALA A 204 -0.79 -20.03 19.02
N ILE A 205 -1.20 -20.60 17.89
CA ILE A 205 -1.07 -19.95 16.58
C ILE A 205 -1.91 -18.66 16.54
N SER A 206 -3.16 -18.69 17.01
CA SER A 206 -4.03 -17.51 17.06
C SER A 206 -3.46 -16.39 17.96
N GLU A 207 -2.88 -16.75 19.11
CA GLU A 207 -2.21 -15.80 20.00
C GLU A 207 -0.97 -15.19 19.33
N SER A 208 -0.19 -16.00 18.63
CA SER A 208 0.98 -15.53 17.87
C SER A 208 0.60 -14.57 16.73
N GLN A 209 -0.49 -14.86 16.02
CA GLN A 209 -1.03 -14.00 14.96
C GLN A 209 -1.50 -12.65 15.53
N THR A 210 -2.17 -12.67 16.67
CA THR A 210 -2.60 -11.44 17.37
C THR A 210 -1.39 -10.59 17.77
N LYS A 211 -0.32 -11.22 18.26
CA LYS A 211 0.92 -10.53 18.61
C LYS A 211 1.63 -9.94 17.39
N LEU A 212 1.66 -10.67 16.28
CA LEU A 212 2.21 -10.18 15.01
C LEU A 212 1.41 -8.97 14.49
N GLN A 213 0.08 -9.03 14.55
CA GLN A 213 -0.76 -7.90 14.17
C GLN A 213 -0.46 -6.66 15.03
N ALA A 214 -0.34 -6.81 16.35
CA ALA A 214 0.00 -5.72 17.25
C ALA A 214 1.38 -5.10 16.94
N LEU A 215 2.38 -5.92 16.57
CA LEU A 215 3.70 -5.44 16.16
C LEU A 215 3.65 -4.70 14.81
N VAL A 216 2.81 -5.14 13.87
CA VAL A 216 2.59 -4.44 12.60
C VAL A 216 1.94 -3.07 12.85
N ASP A 217 0.91 -3.01 13.69
CA ASP A 217 0.21 -1.76 14.04
C ASP A 217 1.14 -0.78 14.77
N GLN A 218 2.00 -1.28 15.67
CA GLN A 218 3.01 -0.47 16.35
C GLN A 218 4.05 0.07 15.36
N ASN A 219 4.52 -0.75 14.43
CA ASN A 219 5.47 -0.31 13.39
C ASN A 219 4.83 0.73 12.47
N ALA A 220 3.60 0.53 12.02
CA ALA A 220 2.86 1.50 11.21
C ALA A 220 2.73 2.85 11.94
N SER A 221 2.34 2.80 13.22
CA SER A 221 2.25 3.99 14.08
C SER A 221 3.60 4.70 14.24
N HIS A 222 4.68 3.95 14.41
CA HIS A 222 6.04 4.48 14.51
C HIS A 222 6.50 5.17 13.20
N TYR A 223 6.24 4.56 12.04
CA TYR A 223 6.54 5.18 10.74
C TYR A 223 5.74 6.46 10.50
N ILE A 224 4.46 6.48 10.87
CA ILE A 224 3.63 7.69 10.78
C ILE A 224 4.20 8.80 11.68
N ALA A 225 4.59 8.46 12.91
CA ALA A 225 5.18 9.42 13.84
C ALA A 225 6.52 10.00 13.31
N LEU A 226 7.39 9.15 12.75
CA LEU A 226 8.64 9.60 12.12
C LEU A 226 8.39 10.49 10.90
N SER A 227 7.43 10.10 10.04
CA SER A 227 7.03 10.89 8.88
C SER A 227 6.53 12.27 9.29
N ASN A 228 5.64 12.35 10.28
CA ASN A 228 5.13 13.62 10.81
C ASN A 228 6.25 14.49 11.41
N LYS A 229 7.19 13.88 12.14
CA LYS A 229 8.34 14.59 12.70
C LYS A 229 9.27 15.13 11.60
N SER A 230 9.49 14.35 10.55
CA SER A 230 10.25 14.77 9.37
C SER A 230 9.57 15.94 8.66
N PHE A 231 8.27 15.84 8.41
CA PHE A 231 7.48 16.89 7.78
C PHE A 231 7.51 18.19 8.60
N GLN A 232 7.32 18.11 9.92
CA GLN A 232 7.43 19.28 10.79
C GLN A 232 8.83 19.90 10.77
N SER A 233 9.88 19.08 10.71
CA SER A 233 11.25 19.57 10.61
C SER A 233 11.50 20.26 9.27
N GLN A 234 11.01 19.68 8.17
CA GLN A 234 11.11 20.26 6.84
C GLN A 234 10.35 21.58 6.74
N GLU A 235 9.15 21.64 7.32
CA GLU A 235 8.34 22.86 7.35
C GLU A 235 9.01 23.98 8.16
N LYS A 236 9.63 23.65 9.31
CA LYS A 236 10.45 24.61 10.06
C LYS A 236 11.65 25.11 9.25
N SER A 237 12.32 24.22 8.52
CA SER A 237 13.43 24.61 7.63
C SER A 237 12.96 25.54 6.52
N ARG A 238 11.79 25.27 5.94
CA ARG A 238 11.16 26.09 4.90
C ARG A 238 10.84 27.49 5.43
N GLN A 239 10.25 27.58 6.61
CA GLN A 239 9.92 28.86 7.26
C GLN A 239 11.18 29.68 7.59
N ALA A 240 12.24 29.02 8.08
CA ALA A 240 13.52 29.69 8.33
C ALA A 240 14.12 30.26 7.03
N GLN A 241 14.07 29.50 5.93
CA GLN A 241 14.54 29.97 4.63
C GLN A 241 13.72 31.15 4.10
N GLU A 242 12.39 31.12 4.24
CA GLU A 242 11.52 32.24 3.87
C GLU A 242 11.85 33.49 4.68
N GLN A 243 12.12 33.35 5.98
CA GLN A 243 12.54 34.46 6.84
C GLN A 243 13.89 35.05 6.40
N THR A 244 14.86 34.20 6.04
CA THR A 244 16.16 34.66 5.49
C THR A 244 15.96 35.43 4.18
N CYS A 245 15.12 34.93 3.28
CA CYS A 245 14.83 35.60 2.01
C CYS A 245 14.18 36.98 2.23
N LYS A 246 13.20 37.08 3.15
CA LYS A 246 12.59 38.37 3.53
C LYS A 246 13.59 39.35 4.11
N SER A 247 14.47 38.90 5.02
CA SER A 247 15.53 39.73 5.60
C SER A 247 16.52 40.21 4.54
N GLN A 248 16.87 39.34 3.58
CA GLN A 248 17.73 39.70 2.46
C GLN A 248 17.09 40.76 1.57
N GLN A 249 15.79 40.62 1.26
CA GLN A 249 15.05 41.60 0.47
C GLN A 249 14.97 42.95 1.19
N GLN A 250 14.69 42.97 2.50
CA GLN A 250 14.73 44.20 3.30
C GLN A 250 16.11 44.88 3.27
N THR A 251 17.19 44.08 3.34
CA THR A 251 18.55 44.61 3.23
C THR A 251 18.81 45.23 1.85
N GLN A 252 18.33 44.58 0.78
CA GLN A 252 18.41 45.10 -0.59
C GLN A 252 17.65 46.42 -0.73
N ASP A 253 16.44 46.52 -0.19
CA ASP A 253 15.63 47.76 -0.22
C ASP A 253 16.32 48.91 0.53
N ILE A 254 16.92 48.61 1.69
CA ILE A 254 17.72 49.58 2.45
C ILE A 254 18.92 50.05 1.62
N LEU A 255 19.69 49.12 1.03
CA LEU A 255 20.83 49.45 0.18
C LEU A 255 20.43 50.28 -1.05
N GLN A 256 19.30 49.97 -1.68
CA GLN A 256 18.79 50.76 -2.80
C GLN A 256 18.42 52.19 -2.35
N THR A 257 17.82 52.32 -1.17
CA THR A 257 17.46 53.62 -0.58
C THR A 257 18.71 54.44 -0.25
N THR A 258 19.75 53.82 0.31
CA THR A 258 21.01 54.54 0.63
C THR A 258 21.73 54.98 -0.64
N VAL A 259 21.74 54.16 -1.70
CA VAL A 259 22.29 54.55 -3.01
C VAL A 259 21.53 55.77 -3.58
N ALA A 260 20.20 55.77 -3.53
CA ALA A 260 19.40 56.90 -4.00
C ALA A 260 19.67 58.20 -3.19
N GLN A 261 19.86 58.08 -1.88
CA GLN A 261 20.25 59.20 -1.02
C GLN A 261 21.65 59.74 -1.37
N LEU A 262 22.63 58.84 -1.57
CA LEU A 262 23.99 59.22 -1.99
C LEU A 262 23.99 59.94 -3.35
N GLN A 263 23.20 59.46 -4.31
CA GLN A 263 23.04 60.13 -5.61
C GLN A 263 22.43 61.53 -5.47
N THR A 264 21.44 61.68 -4.59
CA THR A 264 20.80 62.99 -4.33
C THR A 264 21.79 63.96 -3.67
N LEU A 265 22.56 63.50 -2.68
CA LEU A 265 23.60 64.32 -2.04
C LEU A 265 24.69 64.73 -3.02
N SER A 266 25.14 63.81 -3.88
CA SER A 266 26.12 64.11 -4.93
C SER A 266 25.61 65.15 -5.93
N ARG A 267 24.33 65.07 -6.35
CA ARG A 267 23.71 66.09 -7.20
C ARG A 267 23.65 67.45 -6.51
N ASN A 268 23.20 67.49 -5.25
CA ASN A 268 23.14 68.72 -4.48
C ASN A 268 24.53 69.34 -4.29
N GLN A 269 25.58 68.52 -4.11
CA GLN A 269 26.96 68.98 -4.04
C GLN A 269 27.43 69.59 -5.37
N ALA A 270 27.07 68.97 -6.50
CA ALA A 270 27.39 69.50 -7.84
C ALA A 270 26.68 70.85 -8.09
N GLU A 271 25.39 70.94 -7.77
CA GLU A 271 24.61 72.19 -7.89
C GLU A 271 25.17 73.30 -7.00
N LEU A 272 25.57 72.98 -5.76
CA LEU A 272 26.23 73.94 -4.86
C LEU A 272 27.55 74.42 -5.46
N SER A 273 28.40 73.51 -5.95
CA SER A 273 29.67 73.90 -6.58
C SER A 273 29.48 74.78 -7.81
N GLN A 274 28.49 74.47 -8.65
CA GLN A 274 28.14 75.28 -9.81
C GLN A 274 27.61 76.66 -9.41
N THR A 275 26.81 76.73 -8.33
CA THR A 275 26.35 78.00 -7.78
C THR A 275 27.51 78.84 -7.24
N CYS A 276 28.46 78.21 -6.53
CA CYS A 276 29.67 78.88 -6.05
C CYS A 276 30.55 79.38 -7.21
N GLU A 277 30.73 78.57 -8.25
CA GLU A 277 31.44 78.97 -9.48
C GLU A 277 30.76 80.15 -10.17
N GLY A 278 29.43 80.12 -10.29
CA GLY A 278 28.64 81.24 -10.82
C GLY A 278 28.76 82.51 -9.98
N LEU A 279 28.78 82.39 -8.65
CA LEU A 279 29.02 83.52 -7.74
C LEU A 279 30.43 84.09 -7.90
N LEU A 280 31.46 83.23 -8.00
CA LEU A 280 32.84 83.65 -8.22
C LEU A 280 32.99 84.39 -9.57
N HIS A 281 32.41 83.86 -10.64
CA HIS A 281 32.39 84.53 -11.94
C HIS A 281 31.62 85.86 -11.92
N SER A 282 30.51 85.95 -11.18
CA SER A 282 29.77 87.21 -11.01
C SER A 282 30.63 88.26 -10.29
N ILE A 283 31.35 87.86 -9.24
CA ILE A 283 32.29 88.75 -8.53
C ILE A 283 33.42 89.21 -9.46
N GLU A 284 33.98 88.33 -10.29
CA GLU A 284 35.01 88.67 -11.27
C GLU A 284 34.50 89.63 -12.35
N ASN A 285 33.26 89.43 -12.82
CA ASN A 285 32.58 90.36 -13.73
C ASN A 285 32.34 91.73 -13.08
N ILE A 286 31.95 91.77 -11.80
CA ILE A 286 31.81 93.05 -11.07
C ILE A 286 33.19 93.71 -10.91
N SER A 287 34.22 92.95 -10.57
CA SER A 287 35.60 93.44 -10.42
C SER A 287 36.14 94.04 -11.72
N SER A 288 35.88 93.38 -12.87
CA SER A 288 36.27 93.90 -14.18
C SER A 288 35.46 95.15 -14.58
N CYS A 289 34.15 95.20 -14.31
CA CYS A 289 33.33 96.40 -14.48
C CYS A 289 33.83 97.58 -13.64
N VAL A 290 34.16 97.36 -12.36
CA VAL A 290 34.72 98.39 -11.46
C VAL A 290 36.10 98.84 -11.94
N SER A 291 36.94 97.92 -12.42
CA SER A 291 38.26 98.24 -12.97
C SER A 291 38.18 99.07 -14.25
N GLN A 292 37.19 98.81 -15.13
CA GLN A 292 36.93 99.68 -16.29
C GLN A 292 36.46 101.07 -15.86
N PHE A 293 35.68 101.16 -14.78
CA PHE A 293 35.23 102.45 -14.24
C PHE A 293 36.38 103.27 -13.63
N THR A 294 37.31 102.63 -12.91
CA THR A 294 38.49 103.30 -12.34
C THR A 294 39.56 103.63 -13.39
N SER A 295 39.65 102.87 -14.49
CA SER A 295 40.58 103.16 -15.59
C SER A 295 40.16 104.36 -16.46
N ASN A 296 38.87 104.71 -16.46
CA ASN A 296 38.34 105.88 -17.17
C ASN A 296 38.21 107.13 -16.27
N ALA A 297 38.77 107.11 -15.05
CA ALA A 297 38.64 108.18 -14.06
C ALA A 297 39.99 108.81 -13.65
N ILE A 298 40.95 108.92 -14.58
CA ILE A 298 42.08 109.85 -14.47
C ILE A 298 42.08 110.75 -15.70
N SER A 299 41.12 111.68 -15.75
CA SER A 299 41.27 112.99 -16.38
C SER A 299 40.15 113.93 -15.89
N ASP A 300 40.62 114.93 -15.15
CA ASP A 300 40.10 116.28 -14.96
C ASP A 300 38.84 116.57 -14.11
N THR A 301 39.18 117.03 -12.89
CA THR A 301 38.69 118.24 -12.19
C THR A 301 37.35 118.24 -11.45
N ALA A 302 37.52 118.21 -10.11
CA ALA A 302 37.05 119.21 -9.14
C ALA A 302 35.55 119.48 -8.94
N SER A 303 35.20 119.41 -7.65
CA SER A 303 34.25 120.26 -6.91
C SER A 303 32.94 119.60 -6.43
N SER A 304 33.00 119.27 -5.15
CA SER A 304 31.96 119.53 -4.14
C SER A 304 30.83 118.51 -3.94
N ASN A 305 30.98 117.76 -2.85
CA ASN A 305 30.01 117.56 -1.78
C ASN A 305 28.54 117.32 -2.19
N SER A 306 28.06 116.11 -1.93
CA SER A 306 26.79 115.99 -1.20
C SER A 306 26.67 114.62 -0.52
N LEU A 307 26.04 114.68 0.64
CA LEU A 307 25.86 113.65 1.63
C LEU A 307 24.92 112.54 1.16
N CYS A 308 25.17 111.36 1.72
CA CYS A 308 24.21 110.32 2.13
C CYS A 308 22.84 110.29 1.42
N THR A 309 22.57 109.22 0.67
CA THR A 309 21.33 108.41 0.79
C THR A 309 21.39 107.22 -0.16
N THR A 310 22.22 106.21 0.15
CA THR A 310 22.00 104.87 -0.39
C THR A 310 21.18 104.08 0.63
N SER A 311 19.92 103.93 0.27
CA SER A 311 18.90 103.08 0.87
C SER A 311 19.45 101.69 1.15
N PHE A 312 19.76 101.41 2.42
CA PHE A 312 19.84 100.05 2.92
C PHE A 312 18.41 99.53 3.04
N GLY A 313 17.93 98.87 1.98
CA GLY A 313 16.78 97.99 2.10
C GLY A 313 17.10 96.87 3.09
N PRO A 314 16.23 96.57 4.08
CA PRO A 314 16.47 95.50 5.03
C PRO A 314 16.24 94.15 4.33
N VAL A 315 17.26 93.66 3.63
CA VAL A 315 17.36 92.23 3.30
C VAL A 315 17.83 91.53 4.57
N GLY A 316 16.98 90.66 5.10
CA GLY A 316 17.35 89.73 6.16
C GLY A 316 16.62 89.99 7.47
N SER A 317 15.30 89.77 7.47
CA SER A 317 14.70 89.23 8.70
C SER A 317 15.35 87.87 8.94
N PRO A 318 16.09 87.64 10.05
CA PRO A 318 16.56 86.31 10.36
C PRO A 318 15.33 85.43 10.58
N ILE A 319 15.10 84.47 9.68
CA ILE A 319 14.16 83.38 9.92
C ILE A 319 14.73 82.62 11.11
N ARG A 320 14.25 82.96 12.31
CA ARG A 320 14.41 82.16 13.52
C ARG A 320 13.33 81.09 13.45
N PRO A 321 13.60 79.86 12.97
CA PRO A 321 12.64 78.79 13.19
C PRO A 321 12.45 78.65 14.70
N GLY A 322 11.22 78.83 15.18
CA GLY A 322 10.90 78.68 16.59
C GLY A 322 11.33 77.30 17.11
N PRO A 323 11.69 77.18 18.40
CA PRO A 323 12.18 75.94 18.98
C PRO A 323 11.17 74.82 18.72
N ARG A 324 11.56 73.82 17.91
CA ARG A 324 10.75 72.62 17.71
C ARG A 324 10.57 71.98 19.07
N LYS A 325 9.33 71.92 19.56
CA LYS A 325 8.96 71.12 20.73
C LYS A 325 9.44 69.69 20.48
N LEU A 326 10.50 69.29 21.19
CA LEU A 326 10.92 67.90 21.36
C LEU A 326 9.83 67.17 22.15
N ASN A 327 8.69 66.89 21.51
CA ASN A 327 7.71 65.94 22.00
C ASN A 327 8.23 64.54 21.75
N ARG A 328 9.22 64.14 22.54
CA ARG A 328 9.54 62.75 22.86
C ARG A 328 10.44 62.78 24.08
N ARG A 329 9.82 62.74 25.26
CA ARG A 329 10.45 62.09 26.40
C ARG A 329 10.85 60.71 25.91
N VAL A 330 12.15 60.42 25.87
CA VAL A 330 12.66 59.06 25.69
C VAL A 330 12.06 58.24 26.83
N LYS A 331 11.00 57.50 26.53
CA LYS A 331 10.28 56.65 27.47
C LYS A 331 10.79 55.23 27.24
N GLY A 332 11.67 54.78 28.12
CA GLY A 332 12.03 53.37 28.27
C GLY A 332 13.01 52.85 27.22
N VAL A 333 14.26 52.70 27.64
CA VAL A 333 15.12 51.61 27.16
C VAL A 333 14.65 50.37 27.93
N TRP A 334 13.85 49.52 27.31
CA TRP A 334 13.63 48.15 27.76
C TRP A 334 13.51 47.27 26.53
N TYR A 335 14.55 46.46 26.31
CA TYR A 335 14.39 45.22 25.56
C TYR A 335 13.72 44.24 26.51
N GLU A 336 12.47 43.91 26.24
CA GLU A 336 11.89 42.65 26.68
C GLU A 336 11.37 41.94 25.45
N TYR A 337 12.05 40.84 25.12
CA TYR A 337 11.49 39.80 24.29
C TYR A 337 10.46 39.08 25.14
N ASP A 338 9.19 39.33 24.89
CA ASP A 338 8.16 38.41 25.33
C ASP A 338 7.39 37.88 24.12
N ASN A 339 7.64 36.61 23.87
CA ASN A 339 6.85 35.74 23.03
C ASN A 339 5.41 35.74 23.56
N MET A 340 4.43 36.05 22.71
CA MET A 340 3.06 35.62 22.98
C MET A 340 2.61 34.58 21.94
N PRO A 341 2.11 33.42 22.40
CA PRO A 341 1.53 32.39 21.57
C PRO A 341 0.04 32.64 21.26
N ALA A 342 -0.43 31.87 20.28
CA ALA A 342 -1.74 31.81 19.64
C ALA A 342 -2.97 31.74 20.58
N PRO A 343 -4.19 32.03 20.06
CA PRO A 343 -5.41 31.93 20.85
C PRO A 343 -6.02 30.52 20.83
N SER A 344 -6.63 30.20 21.98
CA SER A 344 -7.86 29.39 22.11
C SER A 344 -7.80 27.90 21.77
N GLU A 345 -7.74 27.05 22.81
CA GLU A 345 -8.90 26.19 23.14
C GLU A 345 -8.79 25.56 24.54
N THR A 346 -9.96 25.32 25.12
CA THR A 346 -10.24 24.88 26.49
C THR A 346 -9.94 23.40 26.76
N ALA A 347 -9.40 23.07 27.96
CA ALA A 347 -10.06 22.20 28.96
C ALA A 347 -9.13 21.85 30.15
N ARG A 348 -9.71 21.91 31.36
CA ARG A 348 -9.20 21.50 32.68
C ARG A 348 -8.74 20.02 32.65
N ARG A 349 -7.82 19.48 33.47
CA ARG A 349 -7.75 19.51 34.95
C ARG A 349 -6.53 18.65 35.42
N ARG A 350 -6.00 18.98 36.62
CA ARG A 350 -5.36 18.10 37.65
C ARG A 350 -3.86 17.72 37.58
N VAL A 351 -3.08 18.40 38.45
CA VAL A 351 -2.24 17.92 39.58
C VAL A 351 -1.73 16.46 39.53
N ASP A 352 -0.41 16.24 39.47
CA ASP A 352 0.42 15.85 40.63
C ASP A 352 1.94 15.69 40.30
N SER A 353 2.77 16.30 41.15
CA SER A 353 4.01 15.84 41.82
C SER A 353 5.03 14.86 41.19
N GLY A 354 6.32 15.24 41.28
CA GLY A 354 7.52 14.34 41.25
C GLY A 354 8.65 14.87 40.33
N SER A 355 9.66 15.61 40.82
CA SER A 355 10.88 15.17 41.53
C SER A 355 11.82 14.23 40.74
N MET A 356 13.11 14.63 40.69
CA MET A 356 14.34 13.89 40.31
C MET A 356 14.64 13.74 38.81
N LEU A 357 15.65 14.45 38.28
CA LEU A 357 17.10 14.19 38.31
C LEU A 357 17.59 13.17 37.27
N THR A 358 18.42 13.71 36.37
CA THR A 358 19.49 13.11 35.54
C THR A 358 19.16 12.23 34.32
N PRO A 359 19.91 12.39 33.21
CA PRO A 359 19.78 11.58 32.00
C PRO A 359 20.72 10.36 32.04
N PRO A 360 20.35 9.19 31.47
CA PRO A 360 21.30 8.11 31.27
C PRO A 360 22.07 8.30 29.96
N LYS A 361 23.37 8.06 30.08
CA LYS A 361 24.37 8.01 29.00
C LYS A 361 24.11 6.80 28.08
N SER A 362 24.51 6.98 26.84
CA SER A 362 24.58 6.00 25.74
C SER A 362 25.31 4.69 26.09
N PRO A 363 24.98 3.56 25.43
CA PRO A 363 25.54 2.25 25.74
C PRO A 363 26.90 2.01 25.06
N THR A 364 27.83 1.47 25.83
CA THR A 364 29.12 0.95 25.36
C THR A 364 28.95 -0.54 25.00
N MET A 365 29.45 -0.89 23.81
CA MET A 365 29.61 -2.27 23.35
C MET A 365 30.61 -3.08 24.19
N TYR A 366 30.57 -4.41 24.01
CA TYR A 366 31.54 -5.50 24.26
C TYR A 366 30.86 -6.64 25.03
N LYS A 367 31.08 -7.95 24.79
CA LYS A 367 31.79 -8.74 23.78
C LYS A 367 31.38 -10.20 24.02
N HIS A 368 31.49 -11.03 22.98
CA HIS A 368 31.43 -12.49 23.01
C HIS A 368 32.08 -13.16 24.24
N THR A 369 31.40 -14.20 24.75
CA THR A 369 31.86 -15.60 24.73
C THR A 369 30.65 -16.52 24.81
#